data_AF-A0A955WQ42-F1
#
_entry.id   AF-A0A955WQ42-F1
#
_cell.length_a   1.000
_cell.length_b   1.000
_cell.length_c   1.000
_cell.angle_alpha   90.00
_cell.angle_beta   90.00
_cell.angle_gamma   90.00
#
_symmetry.space_group_name_H-M   'P 1'
#
loop_
_entity.id
_entity.type
_entity.pdbx_description
1 polymer ?
#
loop_
_entity_poly.entity_id
_entity_poly.type
_entity_poly.pdbx_seq_one_letter_code
_entity_poly.pdbx_strand_id
1 'polypeptide(L)'
;MSSDRRLRRSDRPQLASRYCLQSLTRRHRLSAMVLADDQGRLVAGAEGEPCGPGYLANRVADGYGRQLASIARETFETNARRDEDLTDRFGEPVRALPVHAGGRRFFLVTVGTPRDADAACVAASSALRRIFDPSNAPQPIAA
;
A
#
# COMPACT_ATOMS: atom_id res chain seq x y z
N MET A 1 14.04 -13.73 -23.57
CA MET A 1 12.90 -14.03 -22.66
C MET A 1 12.59 -12.88 -21.68
N SER A 2 12.67 -11.61 -22.11
CA SER A 2 12.60 -10.45 -21.18
C SER A 2 11.36 -9.56 -21.36
N SER A 3 10.57 -9.79 -22.41
CA SER A 3 9.40 -8.97 -22.77
C SER A 3 8.13 -9.38 -22.02
N ASP A 4 7.98 -10.66 -21.72
CA ASP A 4 6.78 -11.24 -21.07
C ASP A 4 6.58 -10.74 -19.62
N ARG A 5 7.69 -10.48 -18.89
CA ARG A 5 7.65 -9.92 -17.53
C ARG A 5 7.22 -8.45 -17.48
N ARG A 6 7.45 -7.67 -18.55
CA ARG A 6 7.01 -6.27 -18.63
C ARG A 6 5.54 -6.19 -19.03
N LEU A 7 5.10 -7.00 -19.98
CA LEU A 7 3.71 -7.10 -20.43
C LEU A 7 2.72 -7.46 -19.31
N ARG A 8 3.11 -8.32 -18.35
CA ARG A 8 2.21 -8.68 -17.24
C ARG A 8 2.07 -7.62 -16.13
N ARG A 9 2.95 -6.61 -16.09
CA ARG A 9 2.94 -5.59 -15.01
C ARG A 9 1.93 -4.46 -15.24
N SER A 10 1.56 -4.19 -16.50
CA SER A 10 0.57 -3.17 -16.87
C SER A 10 -0.87 -3.65 -16.73
N ASP A 11 -1.15 -4.92 -17.01
CA ASP A 11 -2.53 -5.39 -17.17
C ASP A 11 -3.23 -5.64 -15.83
N ARG A 12 -2.45 -5.68 -14.74
CA ARG A 12 -2.95 -5.94 -13.37
C ARG A 12 -2.23 -5.06 -12.35
N PRO A 13 -2.44 -3.72 -12.37
CA PRO A 13 -1.74 -2.79 -11.49
C PRO A 13 -2.00 -3.07 -10.00
N GLN A 14 -3.15 -3.63 -9.65
CA GLN A 14 -3.47 -4.05 -8.28
C GLN A 14 -2.57 -5.22 -7.83
N LEU A 15 -2.33 -6.20 -8.71
CA LEU A 15 -1.47 -7.35 -8.42
C LEU A 15 0.00 -6.92 -8.32
N ALA A 16 0.46 -6.05 -9.23
CA ALA A 16 1.79 -5.47 -9.18
C ALA A 16 2.00 -4.65 -7.90
N SER A 17 0.99 -3.86 -7.51
CA SER A 17 0.98 -3.12 -6.25
C SER A 17 1.09 -4.06 -5.07
N ARG A 18 0.29 -5.14 -5.01
CA ARG A 18 0.34 -6.13 -3.92
C ARG A 18 1.73 -6.74 -3.75
N TYR A 19 2.38 -7.18 -4.82
CA TYR A 19 3.75 -7.71 -4.74
C TYR A 19 4.77 -6.65 -4.32
N CYS A 20 4.61 -5.42 -4.80
CA CYS A 20 5.44 -4.31 -4.36
C CYS A 20 5.30 -4.06 -2.86
N LEU A 21 4.07 -3.96 -2.35
CA LEU A 21 3.81 -3.79 -0.93
C LEU A 21 4.40 -4.95 -0.14
N GLN A 22 4.15 -6.21 -0.52
CA GLN A 22 4.70 -7.38 0.16
C GLN A 22 6.23 -7.37 0.26
N SER A 23 6.92 -6.97 -0.80
CA SER A 23 8.37 -6.83 -0.76
C SER A 23 8.84 -5.75 0.20
N LEU A 24 8.13 -4.62 0.26
CA LEU A 24 8.48 -3.49 1.12
C LEU A 24 8.14 -3.76 2.58
N THR A 25 6.97 -4.33 2.85
CA THR A 25 6.54 -4.72 4.20
C THR A 25 7.57 -5.66 4.84
N ARG A 26 8.06 -6.66 4.11
CA ARG A 26 9.13 -7.55 4.59
C ARG A 26 10.48 -6.86 4.72
N ARG A 27 10.89 -6.10 3.71
CA ARG A 27 12.20 -5.40 3.70
C ARG A 27 12.34 -4.41 4.85
N HIS A 28 11.26 -3.73 5.19
CA HIS A 28 11.19 -2.72 6.23
C HIS A 28 10.61 -3.25 7.55
N ARG A 29 10.43 -4.58 7.69
CA ARG A 29 9.92 -5.22 8.92
C ARG A 29 8.64 -4.56 9.47
N LEU A 30 7.75 -4.18 8.56
CA LEU A 30 6.44 -3.63 8.91
C LEU A 30 5.47 -4.76 9.24
N SER A 31 4.53 -4.54 10.13
CA SER A 31 3.45 -5.50 10.39
C SER A 31 2.49 -5.57 9.21
N ALA A 32 2.10 -4.41 8.67
CA ALA A 32 1.22 -4.34 7.52
C ALA A 32 1.46 -3.09 6.66
N MET A 33 1.06 -3.19 5.39
CA MET A 33 1.04 -2.07 4.46
C MET A 33 -0.13 -2.20 3.50
N VAL A 34 -0.92 -1.14 3.34
CA VAL A 34 -2.06 -1.10 2.42
C VAL A 34 -2.00 0.10 1.50
N LEU A 35 -2.57 -0.08 0.31
CA LEU A 35 -2.85 0.96 -0.66
C LEU A 35 -4.36 1.14 -0.71
N ALA A 36 -4.83 2.34 -0.38
CA ALA A 36 -6.23 2.75 -0.48
C ALA A 36 -6.42 3.74 -1.63
N ASP A 37 -7.61 3.75 -2.24
CA ASP A 37 -8.01 4.79 -3.18
C ASP A 37 -8.50 6.07 -2.46
N ASP A 38 -8.87 7.08 -3.24
CA ASP A 38 -9.40 8.36 -2.77
C ASP A 38 -10.69 8.25 -1.95
N GLN A 39 -11.42 7.13 -2.09
CA GLN A 39 -12.64 6.82 -1.36
C GLN A 39 -12.39 6.00 -0.09
N GLY A 40 -11.12 5.70 0.23
CA GLY A 40 -10.74 4.86 1.37
C GLY A 40 -10.98 3.37 1.14
N ARG A 41 -11.13 2.93 -0.12
CA ARG A 41 -11.30 1.51 -0.45
C ARG A 41 -9.95 0.84 -0.63
N LEU A 42 -9.83 -0.39 -0.13
CA LEU A 42 -8.61 -1.19 -0.27
C LEU A 42 -8.37 -1.56 -1.74
N VAL A 43 -7.22 -1.11 -2.28
CA VAL A 43 -6.74 -1.43 -3.63
C VAL A 43 -5.80 -2.63 -3.58
N ALA A 44 -4.87 -2.64 -2.62
CA ALA A 44 -3.92 -3.72 -2.40
C ALA A 44 -3.43 -3.69 -0.94
N GLY A 45 -2.94 -4.82 -0.44
CA GLY A 45 -2.30 -4.83 0.87
C GLY A 45 -1.43 -6.06 1.09
N ALA A 46 -0.52 -5.94 2.06
CA ALA A 46 0.42 -6.98 2.45
C ALA A 46 0.75 -6.93 3.95
N GLU A 47 1.25 -8.07 4.43
CA GLU A 47 1.72 -8.31 5.80
C GLU A 47 3.19 -8.71 5.76
N GLY A 48 3.99 -8.26 6.73
CA GLY A 48 5.43 -8.53 6.78
C GLY A 48 5.73 -9.89 7.36
N GLU A 49 5.11 -10.18 8.50
CA GLU A 49 5.10 -11.47 9.21
C GLU A 49 3.75 -11.60 9.93
N PRO A 50 3.18 -12.81 10.10
CA PRO A 50 2.08 -13.04 11.03
C PRO A 50 2.61 -12.92 12.47
N CYS A 51 2.92 -11.69 12.89
CA CYS A 51 3.45 -11.39 14.21
C CYS A 51 2.31 -11.42 15.25
N GLY A 52 2.19 -12.55 15.94
CA GLY A 52 1.48 -12.65 17.21
C GLY A 52 0.14 -13.39 17.17
N PRO A 53 -0.18 -14.18 18.22
CA PRO A 53 -1.36 -15.04 18.28
C PRO A 53 -2.71 -14.29 18.32
N GLY A 54 -2.73 -12.95 18.37
CA GLY A 54 -3.94 -12.15 18.55
C GLY A 54 -4.59 -11.57 17.28
N TYR A 55 -3.90 -11.55 16.12
CA TYR A 55 -4.37 -10.79 14.94
C TYR A 55 -4.79 -11.65 13.73
N LEU A 56 -4.86 -12.98 13.87
CA LEU A 56 -5.16 -13.92 12.79
C LEU A 56 -6.66 -14.25 12.63
N ALA A 57 -7.54 -13.24 12.67
CA ALA A 57 -8.93 -13.42 12.23
C ALA A 57 -9.26 -12.71 10.92
N ASN A 58 -8.46 -11.71 10.51
CA ASN A 58 -8.68 -10.96 9.28
C ASN A 58 -7.33 -10.67 8.62
N ARG A 59 -7.00 -11.38 7.52
CA ARG A 59 -5.82 -11.04 6.72
C ARG A 59 -5.95 -9.60 6.20
N VAL A 60 -4.86 -8.97 5.77
CA VAL A 60 -4.88 -7.69 5.05
C VAL A 60 -5.68 -7.79 3.75
N ALA A 61 -5.85 -9.01 3.21
CA ALA A 61 -6.79 -9.27 2.11
C ALA A 61 -8.28 -9.19 2.54
N ASP A 62 -8.56 -9.27 3.83
CA ASP A 62 -9.88 -9.32 4.47
C ASP A 62 -10.12 -8.09 5.38
N GLY A 63 -10.96 -8.21 6.42
CA GLY A 63 -11.49 -7.10 7.21
C GLY A 63 -10.46 -6.10 7.77
N TYR A 64 -9.26 -6.57 8.12
CA TYR A 64 -8.19 -5.75 8.70
C TYR A 64 -7.62 -4.74 7.69
N GLY A 65 -7.40 -5.17 6.44
CA GLY A 65 -6.95 -4.26 5.38
C GLY A 65 -7.99 -3.18 5.05
N ARG A 66 -9.29 -3.51 5.17
CA ARG A 66 -10.38 -2.53 5.00
C ARG A 66 -10.43 -1.51 6.13
N GLN A 67 -10.20 -1.94 7.38
CA GLN A 67 -10.10 -1.05 8.53
C GLN A 67 -8.91 -0.09 8.40
N LEU A 68 -7.75 -0.58 7.93
CA LEU A 68 -6.61 0.28 7.65
C LEU A 68 -6.88 1.26 6.49
N ALA A 69 -7.57 0.81 5.45
CA ALA A 69 -7.92 1.66 4.30
C ALA A 69 -8.92 2.78 4.68
N SER A 70 -9.87 2.52 5.60
CA SER A 70 -10.82 3.55 6.05
C SER A 70 -10.15 4.68 6.81
N ILE A 71 -9.08 4.40 7.56
CA ILE A 71 -8.28 5.44 8.23
C ILE A 71 -7.68 6.41 7.22
N ALA A 72 -7.26 5.91 6.05
CA ALA A 72 -6.65 6.73 5.02
C ALA A 72 -7.55 7.90 4.61
N ARG A 73 -8.86 7.63 4.54
CA ARG A 73 -9.90 8.64 4.30
C ARG A 73 -10.05 9.59 5.49
N GLU A 74 -10.11 9.07 6.72
CA GLU A 74 -10.23 9.92 7.91
C GLU A 74 -9.04 10.87 8.07
N THR A 75 -7.82 10.40 7.82
CA THR A 75 -6.60 11.21 7.87
C THR A 75 -6.58 12.26 6.76
N PHE A 76 -7.16 11.96 5.59
CA PHE A 76 -7.35 12.94 4.51
C PHE A 76 -8.36 14.02 4.87
N GLU A 77 -9.54 13.65 5.37
CA GLU A 77 -10.60 14.60 5.72
C GLU A 77 -10.18 15.55 6.84
N THR A 78 -9.30 15.11 7.74
CA THR A 78 -8.92 15.88 8.93
C THR A 78 -7.60 16.67 8.80
N ASN A 79 -6.86 16.53 7.68
CA ASN A 79 -5.51 17.12 7.51
C ASN A 79 -4.54 16.85 8.69
N ALA A 80 -4.88 15.89 9.56
CA ALA A 80 -4.28 15.77 10.87
C ALA A 80 -3.04 14.88 10.78
N ARG A 81 -1.91 15.39 11.31
CA ARG A 81 -0.72 14.60 11.62
C ARG A 81 -1.08 13.59 12.72
N ARG A 82 -1.68 12.46 12.35
CA ARG A 82 -2.27 11.46 13.26
C ARG A 82 -1.28 10.36 13.63
N ASP A 83 -0.13 10.77 14.14
CA ASP A 83 0.84 9.80 14.65
C ASP A 83 0.43 9.26 16.03
N GLU A 84 -0.37 10.03 16.77
CA GLU A 84 -0.60 9.82 18.20
C GLU A 84 -1.84 8.98 18.54
N ASP A 85 -2.86 8.90 17.69
CA ASP A 85 -4.19 8.39 18.08
C ASP A 85 -4.56 7.00 17.48
N LEU A 86 -3.75 6.51 16.54
CA LEU A 86 -4.03 5.23 15.87
C LEU A 86 -3.34 4.03 16.54
N THR A 87 -2.32 4.30 17.36
CA THR A 87 -1.60 3.27 18.12
C THR A 87 -2.54 2.54 19.09
N ASP A 88 -3.45 3.27 19.76
CA ASP A 88 -4.42 2.67 20.69
C ASP A 88 -5.41 1.74 20.00
N ARG A 89 -5.73 2.02 18.72
CA ARG A 89 -6.68 1.23 17.93
C ARG A 89 -6.06 -0.03 17.29
N PHE A 90 -4.77 0.02 16.95
CA PHE A 90 -4.09 -1.05 16.20
C PHE A 90 -2.98 -1.75 16.99
N GLY A 91 -2.65 -1.28 18.19
CA GLY A 91 -1.55 -1.78 19.03
C GLY A 91 -0.15 -1.40 18.54
N GLU A 92 -0.05 -0.74 17.39
CA GLU A 92 1.20 -0.35 16.74
C GLU A 92 1.03 1.02 16.05
N PRO A 93 2.12 1.78 15.87
CA PRO A 93 2.04 3.07 15.18
C PRO A 93 1.54 2.88 13.73
N VAL A 94 0.57 3.70 13.36
CA VAL A 94 0.01 3.74 12.01
C VAL A 94 0.36 5.06 11.35
N ARG A 95 0.82 5.00 10.10
CA ARG A 95 1.11 6.18 9.28
C ARG A 95 0.31 6.12 8.00
N ALA A 96 -0.22 7.26 7.56
CA ALA A 96 -0.88 7.40 6.28
C ALA A 96 -0.21 8.50 5.45
N LEU A 97 0.17 8.19 4.21
CA LEU A 97 0.81 9.12 3.28
C LEU A 97 0.01 9.21 1.97
N PRO A 98 -0.37 10.41 1.51
CA PRO A 98 -0.97 10.59 0.19
C PRO A 98 0.05 10.34 -0.92
N VAL A 99 -0.37 9.62 -1.96
CA VAL A 99 0.41 9.33 -3.16
C VAL A 99 -0.42 9.67 -4.40
N HIS A 100 0.21 10.32 -5.38
CA HIS A 100 -0.38 10.58 -6.69
C HIS A 100 0.33 9.70 -7.73
N ALA A 101 -0.44 8.91 -8.47
CA ALA A 101 0.08 7.98 -9.48
C ALA A 101 -0.97 7.77 -10.60
N GLY A 102 -0.54 7.83 -11.87
CA GLY A 102 -1.43 7.59 -13.02
C GLY A 102 -2.64 8.54 -13.11
N GLY A 103 -2.48 9.81 -12.72
CA GLY A 103 -3.57 10.78 -12.65
C GLY A 103 -4.58 10.56 -11.51
N ARG A 104 -4.34 9.56 -10.65
CA ARG A 104 -5.21 9.19 -9.53
C ARG A 104 -4.52 9.47 -8.19
N ARG A 105 -5.35 9.71 -7.17
CA ARG A 105 -4.91 9.85 -5.78
C ARG A 105 -5.08 8.52 -5.07
N PHE A 106 -4.10 8.18 -4.26
CA PHE A 106 -4.06 7.00 -3.41
C PHE A 106 -3.53 7.39 -2.05
N PHE A 107 -3.67 6.48 -1.09
CA PHE A 107 -3.04 6.58 0.22
C PHE A 107 -2.30 5.30 0.54
N LEU A 108 -1.07 5.46 1.01
CA LEU A 108 -0.31 4.39 1.63
C LEU A 108 -0.55 4.42 3.13
N VAL A 109 -1.00 3.31 3.70
CA VAL A 109 -1.11 3.17 5.15
C VAL A 109 -0.15 2.07 5.60
N THR A 110 0.71 2.37 6.56
CA THR A 110 1.71 1.44 7.10
C THR A 110 1.49 1.26 8.60
N VAL A 111 1.70 0.03 9.07
CA VAL A 111 1.69 -0.32 10.50
C VAL A 111 3.09 -0.81 10.87
N GLY A 112 3.72 -0.16 11.83
CA GLY A 112 5.07 -0.49 12.28
C GLY A 112 5.83 0.73 12.79
N THR A 113 7.15 0.59 13.02
CA THR A 113 7.94 1.68 13.58
C THR A 113 7.95 2.91 12.65
N PRO A 114 7.91 4.16 13.19
CA PRO A 114 7.87 5.36 12.34
C PRO A 114 9.03 5.45 11.34
N ARG A 115 10.24 5.08 11.79
CA ARG A 115 11.45 5.11 10.94
C ARG A 115 11.33 4.18 9.74
N ASP A 116 10.81 2.97 9.95
CA ASP A 116 10.66 1.99 8.88
C ASP A 116 9.47 2.32 7.96
N ALA A 117 8.40 2.86 8.55
CA ALA A 117 7.21 3.32 7.85
C ALA A 117 7.53 4.43 6.83
N ASP A 118 8.31 5.44 7.22
CA ASP A 118 8.69 6.54 6.34
C ASP A 118 9.52 6.05 5.13
N ALA A 119 10.51 5.20 5.39
CA ALA A 119 11.36 4.63 4.34
C ALA A 119 10.55 3.77 3.36
N ALA A 120 9.63 2.94 3.87
CA ALA A 120 8.75 2.11 3.06
C ALA A 120 7.77 2.95 2.24
N CYS A 121 7.22 4.04 2.81
CA CYS A 121 6.31 4.95 2.13
C CYS A 121 6.97 5.65 0.93
N VAL A 122 8.21 6.14 1.10
CA VAL A 122 8.98 6.75 0.00
C VAL A 122 9.21 5.73 -1.12
N ALA A 123 9.68 4.53 -0.77
CA ALA A 123 9.96 3.48 -1.75
C ALA A 123 8.69 3.02 -2.50
N ALA A 124 7.57 2.87 -1.78
CA ALA A 124 6.29 2.51 -2.37
C ALA A 124 5.74 3.62 -3.27
N SER A 125 5.83 4.89 -2.87
CA SER A 125 5.39 6.02 -3.70
C SER A 125 6.10 6.02 -5.06
N SER A 126 7.42 5.86 -5.07
CA SER A 126 8.21 5.76 -6.31
C SER A 126 7.89 4.52 -7.15
N ALA A 127 7.51 3.40 -6.52
CA ALA A 127 7.12 2.19 -7.24
C ALA A 127 5.72 2.31 -7.84
N LEU A 128 4.75 2.83 -7.08
CA LEU A 128 3.37 3.03 -7.53
C LEU A 128 3.28 3.98 -8.71
N ARG A 129 4.05 5.08 -8.69
CA ARG A 129 4.14 5.99 -9.85
C ARG A 129 4.51 5.26 -11.14
N ARG A 130 5.42 4.28 -11.07
CA ARG A 130 5.81 3.46 -12.23
C ARG A 130 4.76 2.43 -12.61
N ILE A 131 4.11 1.81 -11.61
CA ILE A 131 3.06 0.79 -11.83
C ILE A 131 1.83 1.40 -12.51
N PHE A 132 1.43 2.60 -12.10
CA PHE A 132 0.26 3.31 -12.62
C PHE A 132 0.60 4.30 -13.74
N ASP A 133 1.85 4.32 -14.23
CA ASP A 133 2.23 5.18 -15.33
C ASP A 133 1.58 4.69 -16.64
N PRO A 134 0.70 5.48 -17.29
CA PRO A 134 0.08 5.08 -18.54
C PRO A 134 1.09 4.89 -19.68
N SER A 135 2.26 5.54 -19.62
CA SER A 135 3.33 5.35 -20.60
C SER A 135 4.05 3.99 -20.48
N ASN A 136 3.89 3.31 -19.35
CA ASN A 136 4.39 1.94 -19.14
C ASN A 136 3.37 0.87 -19.58
N ALA A 137 2.22 1.26 -20.15
CA ALA A 137 1.33 0.31 -20.80
C ALA A 137 2.02 -0.32 -22.02
N PRO A 138 1.85 -1.63 -22.25
CA PRO A 138 2.43 -2.33 -23.38
C PRO A 138 1.90 -1.68 -24.64
N GLN A 139 2.82 -1.15 -25.44
CA GLN A 139 2.50 -0.72 -26.80
C GLN A 139 1.96 -1.95 -27.55
N PRO A 140 0.82 -1.83 -28.25
CA PRO A 140 0.34 -2.93 -29.06
C PRO A 140 1.45 -3.31 -30.06
N ILE A 141 1.80 -4.60 -30.09
CA ILE A 141 2.68 -5.12 -31.13
C ILE A 141 1.89 -4.95 -32.43
N ALA A 142 2.34 -4.02 -33.30
CA ALA A 142 1.76 -3.86 -34.62
C ALA A 142 1.81 -5.20 -35.35
N ALA A 143 0.65 -5.64 -35.86
CA ALA A 143 0.47 -6.88 -36.58
C ALA A 143 1.23 -6.89 -37.91
#